data_AF-A0A952D591-F1
#
_entry.id   AF-A0A952D591-F1
#
_cell.length_a   1.000
_cell.length_b   1.000
_cell.length_c   1.000
_cell.angle_alpha   90.00
_cell.angle_beta   90.00
_cell.angle_gamma   90.00
#
_symmetry.space_group_name_H-M   'P 1'
#
loop_
_entity.id
_entity.type
_entity.pdbx_description
1 polymer ?
#
loop_
_entity_poly.entity_id
_entity_poly.type
_entity_poly.pdbx_seq_one_letter_code
_entity_poly.pdbx_strand_id
1 'polypeptide(L)'
;MAKAINLQDMFLNQVRKENIGVTIYLIGGVQLRGNVKGFDAFTILLDSPGKPIQLVYKHSVTSVVPSKPISTYRAVGDTDEGSSED
;
A
#
# COMPACT_ATOMS: atom_id res chain seq x y z
N MET A 1 14.71 18.87 -12.66
CA MET A 1 14.26 18.76 -11.25
C MET A 1 13.85 17.32 -11.00
N ALA A 2 14.37 16.66 -9.96
CA ALA A 2 13.94 15.32 -9.60
C ALA A 2 12.44 15.35 -9.24
N LYS A 3 11.63 14.55 -9.94
CA LYS A 3 10.20 14.44 -9.67
C LYS A 3 10.03 13.92 -8.25
N ALA A 4 9.42 14.72 -7.38
CA ALA A 4 9.13 14.31 -6.01
C ALA A 4 8.35 12.98 -6.05
N ILE A 5 8.92 11.97 -5.39
CA ILE A 5 8.36 10.61 -5.35
C ILE A 5 7.09 10.67 -4.49
N ASN A 6 5.91 10.49 -5.09
CA ASN A 6 4.66 10.37 -4.34
C ASN A 6 4.58 8.97 -3.72
N LEU A 7 5.05 8.86 -2.47
CA LEU A 7 5.09 7.61 -1.70
C LEU A 7 3.70 6.97 -1.56
N GLN A 8 2.66 7.78 -1.36
CA GLN A 8 1.29 7.29 -1.20
C GLN A 8 0.79 6.62 -2.48
N ASP A 9 0.90 7.31 -3.62
CA ASP A 9 0.42 6.78 -4.90
C ASP A 9 1.23 5.56 -5.32
N MET A 10 2.54 5.54 -5.07
CA MET A 10 3.40 4.39 -5.37
C MET A 10 3.02 3.17 -4.54
N PHE A 11 2.86 3.35 -3.22
CA PHE A 11 2.44 2.29 -2.32
C PHE A 11 1.06 1.72 -2.72
N LEU A 12 0.04 2.58 -2.86
CA LEU A 12 -1.33 2.17 -3.18
C LEU A 12 -1.42 1.54 -4.58
N ASN A 13 -0.65 2.05 -5.55
CA ASN A 13 -0.58 1.44 -6.87
C ASN A 13 0.04 0.06 -6.84
N GLN A 14 1.09 -0.15 -6.05
CA GLN A 14 1.75 -1.46 -6.00
C GLN A 14 0.82 -2.51 -5.39
N VAL A 15 0.25 -2.24 -4.22
CA VAL A 15 -0.66 -3.21 -3.57
C VAL A 15 -1.89 -3.50 -4.45
N ARG A 16 -2.37 -2.52 -5.21
CA ARG A 16 -3.45 -2.71 -6.19
C ARG A 16 -3.01 -3.60 -7.36
N LYS A 17 -1.91 -3.24 -8.04
CA LYS A 17 -1.45 -3.93 -9.26
C LYS A 17 -1.10 -5.39 -9.01
N GLU A 18 -0.46 -5.66 -7.87
CA GLU A 18 -0.06 -7.01 -7.47
C GLU A 18 -1.18 -7.76 -6.70
N ASN A 19 -2.36 -7.15 -6.54
CA ASN A 19 -3.48 -7.68 -5.78
C ASN A 19 -3.06 -8.17 -4.38
N ILE A 20 -2.24 -7.38 -3.69
CA ILE A 20 -1.72 -7.67 -2.35
C ILE A 20 -2.82 -7.33 -1.35
N GLY A 21 -3.06 -8.24 -0.39
CA GLY A 21 -3.98 -7.98 0.70
C GLY A 21 -3.45 -6.85 1.58
N VAL A 22 -4.33 -5.99 2.07
CA VAL A 22 -4.00 -4.92 3.01
C VAL A 22 -4.86 -5.00 4.26
N THR A 23 -4.28 -4.63 5.38
CA THR A 23 -5.02 -4.26 6.60
C THR A 23 -4.99 -2.74 6.71
N ILE A 24 -6.16 -2.10 6.67
CA ILE A 24 -6.34 -0.67 6.86
C ILE A 24 -6.82 -0.45 8.30
N TYR A 25 -6.06 0.33 9.06
CA TYR A 25 -6.45 0.74 10.41
C TYR A 25 -7.12 2.10 10.34
N LEU A 26 -8.28 2.23 11.00
CA LEU A 26 -9.02 3.47 11.07
C LEU A 26 -8.78 4.20 12.41
N ILE A 27 -9.16 5.48 12.45
CA ILE A 27 -9.29 6.24 13.69
C ILE A 27 -10.24 5.47 14.62
N GLY A 28 -9.81 5.24 15.86
CA GLY A 28 -10.57 4.44 16.84
C GLY A 28 -10.28 2.94 16.83
N GLY A 29 -9.33 2.47 16.01
CA GLY A 29 -8.80 1.10 16.11
C GLY A 29 -9.57 0.03 15.34
N VAL A 30 -10.60 0.40 14.58
CA VAL A 30 -11.27 -0.52 13.65
C VAL A 30 -10.29 -0.93 12.55
N GLN A 31 -10.25 -2.22 12.24
CA GLN A 31 -9.44 -2.77 11.13
C GLN A 31 -10.34 -3.23 9.98
N LEU A 32 -9.97 -2.86 8.76
CA LEU A 32 -10.55 -3.38 7.51
C LEU A 32 -9.50 -4.24 6.82
N ARG A 33 -9.91 -5.36 6.23
CA ARG A 33 -9.01 -6.28 5.52
C ARG A 33 -9.57 -6.61 4.16
N GLY A 34 -8.75 -6.47 3.13
CA GLY A 34 -9.16 -6.72 1.76
C GLY A 34 -8.07 -6.37 0.75
N ASN A 35 -8.43 -6.22 -0.51
CA ASN A 35 -7.54 -5.81 -1.59
C ASN A 35 -7.94 -4.42 -2.09
N VAL A 36 -6.95 -3.57 -2.38
CA VAL A 36 -7.21 -2.27 -3.01
C VAL A 36 -7.60 -2.48 -4.47
N LYS A 37 -8.78 -2.03 -4.88
CA LYS A 37 -9.23 -2.06 -6.28
C LYS A 37 -9.02 -0.74 -7.02
N GLY A 38 -9.03 0.36 -6.27
CA GLY A 38 -8.83 1.70 -6.81
C GLY A 38 -8.59 2.69 -5.68
N PHE A 39 -8.12 3.87 -6.04
CA PHE A 39 -7.97 4.99 -5.11
C PHE A 39 -7.93 6.29 -5.92
N ASP A 40 -8.28 7.38 -5.27
CA ASP A 40 -8.10 8.74 -5.78
C ASP A 40 -7.36 9.59 -4.73
N ALA A 41 -7.45 10.91 -4.82
CA ALA A 41 -6.83 11.82 -3.86
C ALA A 41 -7.30 11.60 -2.41
N PHE A 42 -8.57 11.22 -2.18
CA PHE A 42 -9.20 11.22 -0.86
C PHE A 42 -9.76 9.86 -0.42
N THR A 43 -9.84 8.88 -1.32
CA THR A 43 -10.54 7.61 -1.08
C THR A 43 -9.73 6.40 -1.55
N ILE A 44 -10.07 5.24 -0.97
CA ILE A 44 -9.56 3.92 -1.32
C ILE A 44 -10.77 2.99 -1.50
N LEU A 45 -10.87 2.30 -2.63
CA LEU A 45 -11.84 1.23 -2.84
C LEU A 45 -11.24 -0.08 -2.34
N LEU A 46 -11.85 -0.65 -1.32
CA LEU A 46 -11.44 -1.90 -0.69
C LEU A 46 -12.44 -3.02 -1.01
N ASP A 47 -11.93 -4.10 -1.58
CA ASP A 47 -12.69 -5.33 -1.85
C ASP A 47 -12.34 -6.39 -0.83
N SER A 48 -13.35 -6.93 -0.15
CA SER A 48 -13.19 -7.91 0.92
C SER A 48 -14.03 -9.15 0.60
N PRO A 49 -13.51 -10.37 0.80
CA PRO A 49 -14.25 -11.59 0.50
C PRO A 49 -15.62 -11.63 1.19
N GLY A 50 -16.67 -11.90 0.42
CA GLY A 50 -18.04 -12.02 0.93
C GLY A 50 -18.69 -10.70 1.39
N LYS A 51 -18.09 -9.55 1.09
CA LYS A 51 -18.64 -8.23 1.42
C LYS A 51 -18.79 -7.38 0.14
N PRO A 52 -19.74 -6.45 0.10
CA PRO A 52 -19.76 -5.41 -0.92
C PRO A 52 -18.47 -4.59 -0.91
N ILE A 53 -18.07 -4.05 -2.07
CA ILE A 53 -16.94 -3.13 -2.19
C ILE A 53 -17.18 -1.92 -1.28
N GLN A 54 -16.17 -1.57 -0.49
CA GLN A 54 -16.22 -0.47 0.47
C GLN A 54 -15.43 0.72 -0.05
N LEU A 55 -16.03 1.91 -0.03
CA LEU A 55 -15.32 3.17 -0.23
C LEU A 55 -14.81 3.68 1.13
N VAL A 56 -13.48 3.70 1.29
CA VAL A 56 -12.82 4.11 2.53
C VAL A 56 -12.24 5.51 2.35
N TYR A 57 -12.63 6.46 3.20
CA TYR A 57 -12.07 7.81 3.18
C TYR A 57 -10.73 7.88 3.93
N LYS A 58 -9.72 8.49 3.30
CA LYS A 58 -8.36 8.59 3.85
C LYS A 58 -8.26 9.39 5.14
N HIS A 59 -9.16 10.35 5.39
CA HIS A 59 -9.15 11.12 6.65
C HIS A 59 -9.38 10.24 7.88
N SER A 60 -10.02 9.08 7.70
CA SER A 60 -10.28 8.12 8.77
C SER A 60 -9.21 7.04 8.86
N VAL A 61 -8.23 7.00 7.95
CA VAL A 61 -7.18 5.97 7.92
C VAL A 61 -5.97 6.43 8.72
N THR A 62 -5.51 5.59 9.65
CA THR A 62 -4.29 5.82 10.43
C THR A 62 -3.09 5.10 9.82
N SER A 63 -3.26 3.89 9.29
CA SER A 63 -2.20 3.15 8.60
C SER A 63 -2.73 2.11 7.62
N VAL A 64 -1.90 1.74 6.64
CA VAL A 64 -2.16 0.67 5.67
C VAL A 64 -0.99 -0.29 5.68
N VAL A 65 -1.24 -1.55 6.03
CA VAL A 65 -0.21 -2.59 6.18
C VAL A 65 -0.43 -3.67 5.12
N PRO A 66 0.54 -3.94 4.24
CA PRO A 66 0.40 -4.99 3.24
C PRO A 66 0.59 -6.38 3.87
N SER A 67 -0.05 -7.41 3.32
CA SER A 67 0.03 -8.78 3.81
C SER A 67 1.36 -9.47 3.48
N LYS A 68 2.16 -8.87 2.61
CA LYS A 68 3.53 -9.26 2.28
C LYS A 68 4.38 -8.02 2.00
N PRO A 69 5.71 -8.11 2.15
CA PRO A 69 6.64 -7.04 1.76
C PRO A 69 6.40 -6.55 0.31
N ILE A 70 6.60 -5.26 0.07
CA ILE A 70 6.50 -4.65 -1.27
C ILE A 70 7.88 -4.15 -1.73
N SER A 71 8.33 -4.52 -2.93
CA SER A 71 9.72 -4.26 -3.36
C SER A 71 10.06 -2.78 -3.64
N THR A 72 9.08 -1.88 -3.67
CA THR A 72 9.31 -0.48 -4.14
C THR A 72 10.08 0.39 -3.14
N TYR A 73 10.25 -0.06 -1.90
CA TYR A 73 10.96 0.69 -0.86
C TYR A 73 12.41 0.26 -0.67
N ARG A 74 13.12 -0.28 -1.69
CA ARG A 74 14.59 -0.41 -1.58
C ARG A 74 15.12 0.98 -1.26
N ALA A 75 15.55 1.17 -0.01
CA ALA A 75 16.15 2.40 0.43
C ALA A 75 17.27 2.70 -0.54
N VAL A 76 17.33 3.94 -1.02
CA VAL A 76 18.52 4.46 -1.69
C VAL A 76 19.69 4.21 -0.72
N GLY A 77 20.43 3.11 -0.89
CA GLY A 77 21.41 2.63 0.10
C GLY A 77 21.61 1.12 0.15
N ASP A 78 20.69 0.30 -0.38
CA ASP A 78 20.89 -1.15 -0.52
C ASP A 78 21.48 -1.45 -1.92
N THR A 79 22.66 -0.89 -2.17
CA THR A 79 23.50 -1.33 -3.28
C THR A 79 24.00 -2.72 -2.90
N ASP A 80 23.74 -3.72 -3.74
CA ASP A 80 24.35 -5.05 -3.64
C ASP A 80 25.89 -4.93 -3.70
N GLU A 81 26.54 -4.64 -2.57
CA GLU A 81 27.95 -4.98 -2.33
C GLU A 81 27.98 -6.43 -1.83
N GLY A 82 27.88 -7.39 -2.76
CA GLY A 82 27.85 -8.79 -2.36
C GLY A 82 27.70 -9.82 -3.46
N SER A 83 28.29 -9.60 -4.64
CA SER A 83 28.54 -10.71 -5.58
C SER A 83 29.78 -10.44 -6.43
N SER A 84 30.92 -10.29 -5.77
CA SER A 84 32.22 -10.56 -6.35
C SER A 84 33.14 -11.06 -5.25
N GLU A 85 33.14 -12.38 -5.03
CA GLU A 85 34.26 -13.11 -4.44
C GLU A 85 34.11 -14.58 -4.86
N ASP A 86 35.08 -15.00 -5.69
CA ASP A 86 35.44 -16.31 -6.25
C ASP A 86 34.52 -17.07 -7.23
#